data_AF-X1I1Q6-F1
#
_entry.id   AF-X1I1Q6-F1
#
_cell.length_a   1.000
_cell.length_b   1.000
_cell.length_c   1.000
_cell.angle_alpha   90.00
_cell.angle_beta   90.00
_cell.angle_gamma   90.00
#
_symmetry.space_group_name_H-M   'P 1'
#
loop_
_entity.id
_entity.type
_entity.pdbx_description
1 polymer ?
#
loop_
_entity_poly.entity_id
_entity_poly.type
_entity_poly.pdbx_seq_one_letter_code
_entity_poly.pdbx_strand_id
1 'polypeptide(L)'
;MGFLGEEDFKEFAYPNLKRIFTQFSVKVKFFHNDAPCTVSAPFLHEIGINMLNFGIDTDINEMRNLCGPSIVLVGNVPPRDVLANGTPDEVRVSVRSQ
;
A
#
# COMPACT_ATOMS: atom_id res chain seq x y z
N MET A 1 2.11 -5.95 3.43
CA MET A 1 2.79 -6.42 4.64
C MET A 1 4.28 -6.47 4.35
N GLY A 2 5.05 -5.67 5.07
CA GLY A 2 6.51 -5.77 5.02
C GLY A 2 7.07 -6.80 5.99
N PHE A 3 8.39 -6.97 5.92
CA PHE A 3 9.19 -7.89 6.76
C PHE A 3 8.83 -9.38 6.64
N LEU A 4 8.14 -9.78 5.57
CA LEU A 4 7.78 -11.16 5.28
C LEU A 4 8.20 -11.54 3.85
N GLY A 5 8.72 -12.75 3.68
CA GLY A 5 8.80 -13.37 2.36
C GLY A 5 7.41 -13.75 1.84
N GLU A 6 7.32 -14.16 0.58
CA GLU A 6 6.03 -14.52 -0.04
C GLU A 6 5.37 -15.69 0.69
N GLU A 7 6.15 -16.73 0.98
CA GLU A 7 5.64 -17.93 1.66
C GLU A 7 5.24 -17.62 3.11
N ASP A 8 6.03 -16.84 3.84
CA ASP A 8 5.66 -16.38 5.19
C ASP A 8 4.38 -15.53 5.17
N PHE A 9 4.22 -14.68 4.15
CA PHE A 9 3.00 -13.90 3.99
C PHE A 9 1.78 -14.80 3.74
N LYS A 10 1.90 -15.79 2.84
CA LYS A 10 0.82 -16.74 2.55
C LYS A 10 0.44 -17.60 3.75
N GLU A 11 1.42 -18.03 4.54
CA GLU A 11 1.19 -18.88 5.71
C GLU A 11 0.62 -18.08 6.88
N PHE A 12 1.27 -16.97 7.26
CA PHE A 12 0.99 -16.30 8.53
C PHE A 12 0.07 -15.09 8.40
N ALA A 13 0.11 -14.35 7.29
CA ALA A 13 -0.62 -13.09 7.14
C ALA A 13 -1.89 -13.20 6.30
N TYR A 14 -1.83 -13.80 5.10
CA TYR A 14 -2.93 -13.85 4.13
C TYR A 14 -4.24 -14.40 4.71
N PRO A 15 -4.27 -15.56 5.43
CA PRO A 15 -5.53 -16.14 5.91
C PRO A 15 -6.20 -15.25 6.95
N ASN A 16 -5.39 -14.65 7.83
CA ASN A 16 -5.87 -13.77 8.89
C ASN A 16 -6.41 -12.45 8.32
N LEU A 17 -5.67 -11.83 7.39
CA LEU A 17 -6.12 -10.61 6.72
C LEU A 17 -7.41 -10.88 5.95
N LYS A 18 -7.48 -11.97 5.18
CA LYS A 18 -8.68 -12.33 4.41
C LYS A 18 -9.89 -12.52 5.31
N ARG A 19 -9.72 -13.18 6.47
CA ARG A 19 -10.79 -13.32 7.46
C ARG A 19 -11.28 -11.96 7.97
N ILE A 20 -10.36 -11.05 8.30
CA ILE A 20 -10.72 -9.71 8.83
C ILE A 20 -11.43 -8.87 7.75
N PHE A 21 -10.87 -8.80 6.55
CA PHE A 21 -11.36 -7.94 5.48
C PHE A 21 -12.62 -8.46 4.77
N THR A 22 -12.98 -9.74 4.95
CA THR A 22 -14.24 -10.30 4.45
C THR A 22 -15.35 -10.34 5.51
N GLN A 23 -15.03 -10.19 6.80
CA GLN A 23 -16.00 -10.27 7.90
C GLN A 23 -17.06 -9.18 7.87
N PHE A 24 -16.70 -7.97 7.43
CA PHE A 24 -17.59 -6.80 7.46
C PHE A 24 -17.98 -6.36 6.06
N SER A 25 -19.27 -6.09 5.86
CA SER A 25 -19.82 -5.50 4.64
C SER A 25 -19.71 -3.97 4.69
N VAL A 26 -18.49 -3.48 4.53
CA VAL A 26 -18.18 -2.04 4.48
C VAL A 26 -17.65 -1.67 3.10
N LYS A 27 -17.93 -0.43 2.68
CA LYS A 27 -17.56 0.08 1.35
C LYS A 27 -16.06 0.32 1.19
N VAL A 28 -15.41 0.79 2.25
CA VAL A 28 -13.98 1.12 2.24
C VAL A 28 -13.24 0.13 3.14
N LYS A 29 -12.30 -0.60 2.54
CA LYS A 29 -11.47 -1.62 3.17
C LYS A 29 -10.02 -1.20 3.01
N PHE A 30 -9.66 -0.20 3.81
CA PHE A 30 -8.39 0.50 3.73
C PHE A 30 -7.28 -0.23 4.48
N PHE A 31 -6.13 -0.37 3.82
CA PHE A 31 -4.95 -1.00 4.37
C PHE A 31 -3.75 -0.06 4.26
N HIS A 32 -3.10 0.22 5.39
CA HIS A 32 -1.88 1.00 5.44
C HIS A 32 -0.68 0.09 5.74
N ASN A 33 0.40 0.27 5.00
CA ASN A 33 1.66 -0.42 5.27
C ASN A 33 2.84 0.43 4.76
N ASP A 34 3.66 0.94 5.69
CA ASP A 34 4.79 1.84 5.39
C ASP A 34 6.09 1.11 5.04
N ALA A 35 6.20 -0.19 5.32
CA ALA A 35 7.37 -1.00 4.97
C ALA A 35 7.33 -1.51 3.51
N PRO A 36 8.45 -1.93 2.90
CA PRO A 36 8.43 -2.57 1.59
C PRO A 36 7.41 -3.71 1.52
N CYS A 37 6.45 -3.66 0.59
CA CYS A 37 5.31 -4.58 0.56
C CYS A 37 4.93 -5.12 -0.81
N THR A 38 5.82 -4.96 -1.78
CA THR A 38 5.65 -5.46 -3.16
C THR A 38 5.31 -6.94 -3.19
N VAL A 39 5.89 -7.75 -2.31
CA VAL A 39 5.60 -9.18 -2.16
C VAL A 39 4.12 -9.46 -1.89
N SER A 40 3.48 -8.66 -1.02
CA SER A 40 2.08 -8.85 -0.64
C SER A 40 1.08 -8.17 -1.59
N ALA A 41 1.53 -7.19 -2.36
CA ALA A 41 0.68 -6.34 -3.20
C ALA A 41 -0.22 -7.12 -4.18
N PRO A 42 0.26 -8.18 -4.87
CA PRO A 42 -0.56 -8.97 -5.79
C PRO A 42 -1.78 -9.66 -5.13
N PHE A 43 -1.71 -9.92 -3.82
CA PHE A 43 -2.73 -10.69 -3.10
C PHE A 43 -3.81 -9.83 -2.46
N LEU A 44 -3.62 -8.51 -2.37
CA LEU A 44 -4.48 -7.62 -1.58
C LEU A 44 -5.93 -7.59 -2.09
N HIS A 45 -6.13 -7.70 -3.40
CA HIS A 45 -7.47 -7.71 -3.98
C HIS A 45 -8.27 -8.93 -3.52
N GLU A 46 -7.65 -10.11 -3.52
CA GLU A 46 -8.29 -11.36 -3.08
C GLU A 46 -8.58 -11.41 -1.57
N ILE A 47 -7.81 -10.66 -0.78
CA ILE A 47 -8.05 -10.45 0.65
C ILE A 47 -9.31 -9.59 0.87
N GLY A 48 -9.77 -8.88 -0.15
CA GLY A 48 -10.90 -7.96 -0.10
C GLY A 48 -10.51 -6.53 0.22
N ILE A 49 -9.21 -6.20 0.24
CA ILE A 49 -8.72 -4.83 0.37
C ILE A 49 -9.00 -4.10 -0.95
N ASN A 50 -9.51 -2.87 -0.86
CA ASN A 50 -9.83 -2.05 -2.04
C ASN A 50 -9.15 -0.68 -2.04
N MET A 51 -8.37 -0.37 -1.01
CA MET A 51 -7.59 0.85 -0.90
C MET A 51 -6.29 0.56 -0.15
N LEU A 52 -5.16 0.94 -0.74
CA LEU A 52 -3.82 0.75 -0.18
C LEU A 52 -3.12 2.09 -0.01
N ASN A 53 -2.64 2.36 1.21
CA ASN A 53 -1.66 3.41 1.46
C ASN A 53 -0.32 2.75 1.75
N PHE A 54 0.65 2.95 0.85
CA PHE A 54 1.95 2.31 0.88
C PHE A 54 3.05 3.32 1.19
N GLY A 55 4.19 2.81 1.64
CA GLY A 55 5.36 3.61 1.99
C GLY A 55 6.06 4.23 0.78
N ILE A 56 7.15 4.94 1.06
CA ILE A 56 7.85 5.83 0.11
C ILE A 56 8.76 5.07 -0.87
N ASP A 57 9.07 3.81 -0.57
CA ASP A 57 10.15 3.05 -1.21
C ASP A 57 9.80 2.50 -2.61
N THR A 58 8.54 2.59 -3.05
CA THR A 58 8.08 2.00 -4.32
C THR A 58 7.45 3.06 -5.21
N ASP A 59 7.80 3.09 -6.49
CA ASP A 59 7.15 3.96 -7.49
C ASP A 59 5.65 3.66 -7.60
N ILE A 60 4.81 4.70 -7.78
CA ILE A 60 3.36 4.51 -7.78
C ILE A 60 2.89 3.66 -8.98
N ASN A 61 3.57 3.73 -10.11
CA ASN A 61 3.26 2.94 -11.31
C ASN A 61 3.66 1.48 -11.12
N GLU A 62 4.80 1.22 -10.46
CA GLU A 62 5.17 -0.14 -10.07
C GLU A 62 4.12 -0.74 -9.12
N MET A 63 3.74 -0.01 -8.07
CA MET A 63 2.71 -0.45 -7.14
C MET A 63 1.36 -0.67 -7.85
N ARG A 64 1.01 0.16 -8.83
CA ARG A 64 -0.17 -0.04 -9.69
C ARG A 64 -0.10 -1.34 -10.46
N ASN A 65 1.03 -1.66 -11.07
CA ASN A 65 1.20 -2.91 -11.82
C ASN A 65 1.04 -4.13 -10.91
N LEU A 66 1.56 -4.06 -9.68
CA LEU A 66 1.45 -5.15 -8.71
C LEU A 66 0.04 -5.33 -8.16
N CYS A 67 -0.66 -4.23 -7.82
CA CYS A 67 -2.00 -4.28 -7.23
C CYS A 67 -3.13 -4.51 -8.24
N GLY A 68 -2.85 -4.33 -9.53
CA GLY A 68 -3.87 -4.34 -10.58
C GLY A 68 -4.80 -3.12 -10.54
N PRO A 69 -5.86 -3.06 -11.36
CA PRO A 69 -6.70 -1.87 -11.53
C PRO A 69 -7.73 -1.64 -10.41
N SER A 70 -8.05 -2.67 -9.64
CA SER A 70 -9.21 -2.68 -8.71
C SER A 70 -8.94 -2.02 -7.35
N ILE A 71 -7.68 -1.70 -7.04
CA ILE A 71 -7.29 -1.11 -5.75
C ILE A 71 -7.01 0.39 -5.93
N VAL A 72 -7.59 1.23 -5.07
CA VAL A 72 -7.23 2.65 -4.98
C VAL A 72 -5.86 2.77 -4.29
N LEU A 73 -4.93 3.50 -4.90
CA LEU A 73 -3.61 3.75 -4.33
C LEU A 73 -3.55 5.13 -3.69
N VAL A 74 -2.91 5.22 -2.52
CA VAL A 74 -2.69 6.45 -1.77
C VAL A 74 -1.23 6.51 -1.37
N GLY A 75 -0.56 7.62 -1.67
CA GLY A 75 0.87 7.80 -1.41
C GLY A 75 1.53 8.57 -2.56
N ASN A 76 2.85 8.60 -2.65
CA ASN A 76 3.83 8.07 -1.70
C ASN A 76 4.86 9.14 -1.30
N VAL A 77 4.44 10.41 -1.32
CA VAL A 77 5.26 11.57 -0.92
C VAL A 77 5.86 11.35 0.47
N PRO A 78 7.19 11.52 0.66
CA PRO A 78 7.83 11.28 1.94
C PRO A 78 7.30 12.14 3.08
N PRO A 79 6.70 11.54 4.14
CA PRO A 79 6.00 12.32 5.16
C PRO A 79 6.96 13.13 6.04
N ARG A 80 8.12 12.57 6.39
CA ARG A 80 9.11 13.27 7.22
C ARG A 80 9.93 14.26 6.39
N ASP A 81 10.56 13.75 5.34
CA ASP A 81 11.62 14.49 4.65
C ASP A 81 11.06 15.55 3.67
N VAL A 82 9.83 15.37 3.17
CA VAL A 82 9.18 16.32 2.26
C VAL A 82 8.00 17.03 2.92
N LEU A 83 7.00 16.30 3.44
CA LEU A 83 5.80 16.97 3.97
C LEU A 83 6.07 17.78 5.25
N ALA A 84 6.87 17.25 6.18
CA ALA A 84 7.16 17.93 7.44
C ALA A 84 8.36 18.89 7.36
N ASN A 85 9.44 18.47 6.69
CA ASN A 85 10.70 19.22 6.66
C ASN A 85 10.91 20.05 5.38
N GLY A 86 10.11 19.83 4.34
CA GLY A 86 10.24 20.53 3.07
C GLY A 86 9.47 21.85 3.01
N THR A 87 9.73 22.60 1.95
CA THR A 87 9.00 23.80 1.53
C THR A 87 7.77 23.44 0.71
N PRO A 88 6.79 24.35 0.57
CA PRO A 88 5.64 24.13 -0.30
C PRO A 88 5.99 23.78 -1.75
N ASP A 89 7.10 24.28 -2.28
CA ASP A 89 7.54 23.96 -3.64
C ASP A 89 8.13 22.55 -3.74
N GLU A 90 8.89 22.10 -2.74
CA GLU A 90 9.38 20.72 -2.68
C GLU A 90 8.23 19.71 -2.59
N VAL A 91 7.16 20.03 -1.84
CA VAL A 91 5.93 19.21 -1.82
C VAL A 91 5.29 19.14 -3.20
N ARG A 92 5.15 20.27 -3.91
CA ARG A 92 4.58 20.30 -5.28
C ARG A 92 5.41 19.50 -6.27
N VAL A 93 6.73 19.57 -6.17
CA VAL A 93 7.66 18.81 -7.02
C VAL A 93 7.49 17.32 -6.73
N SER A 94 7.53 16.90 -5.46
CA SER A 94 7.39 15.49 -5.08
C SER A 94 6.07 14.91 -5.56
N VAL A 95 4.93 15.61 -5.39
CA VAL A 95 3.62 15.16 -5.89
C VAL A 95 3.61 14.88 -7.39
N ARG A 96 4.38 15.63 -8.19
CA ARG A 96 4.43 15.48 -9.65
C ARG A 96 5.42 14.41 -10.11
N SER A 97 6.31 13.96 -9.23
CA SER A 97 7.40 13.04 -9.54
C SER A 97 7.22 11.66 -8.90
N GLN A 98 6.05 11.37 -8.30
CA GLN A 98 5.73 10.06 -7.76
C GLN A 98 5.35 9.06 -8.85
#